data_AF-A0A7J7L1S9-F1
#
_entry.id   AF-A0A7J7L1S9-F1
#
_cell.length_a   1.000
_cell.length_b   1.000
_cell.length_c   1.000
_cell.angle_alpha   90.00
_cell.angle_beta   90.00
_cell.angle_gamma   90.00
#
_symmetry.space_group_name_H-M   'P 1'
#
loop_
_entity.id
_entity.type
_entity.pdbx_description
1 polymer ?
#
loop_
_entity_poly.entity_id
_entity_poly.type
_entity_poly.pdbx_seq_one_letter_code
_entity_poly.pdbx_strand_id
1 'polypeptide(L)'
;MSILSRLRCVTIDVTGTLIAYKGELGDYYCMAAKSVGLPCPDYKRMHEGFKSAYTDMAKHYPCFGHAAKMPNIVWWKSCVRDSFVKAGYDYDEETFEKVFRRIYSTFGSSAPYTLFPDSQPFLRWLRKEGVTVGIVSDAEYRYKDVILPALGLNQVYLSVFSPRVFVSLPVRNSVVTSLVEKLEWYRAVAVEDR
;
A
#
# COMPACT_ATOMS: atom_id res chain seq x y z
N MET A 1 17.37 15.62 28.90
CA MET A 1 16.38 16.36 28.06
C MET A 1 15.58 15.34 27.28
N SER A 2 14.25 15.49 27.24
CA SER A 2 13.38 14.58 26.48
C SER A 2 13.66 14.71 24.99
N ILE A 3 13.69 13.58 24.26
CA ILE A 3 13.85 13.55 22.79
C ILE A 3 12.79 14.42 22.09
N LEU A 4 11.60 14.54 22.71
CA LEU A 4 10.46 15.26 22.18
C LEU A 4 10.68 16.77 22.11
N SER A 5 11.45 17.37 23.03
CA SER A 5 11.68 18.82 23.02
C SER A 5 12.57 19.30 21.86
N ARG A 6 13.18 18.37 21.11
CA ARG A 6 13.97 18.65 19.90
C ARG A 6 13.34 18.10 18.63
N LEU A 7 12.28 17.29 18.74
CA LEU A 7 11.62 16.65 17.61
C LEU A 7 10.66 17.63 16.96
N ARG A 8 10.94 18.02 15.71
CA ARG A 8 10.09 18.98 14.98
C ARG A 8 9.18 18.31 13.96
N CYS A 9 9.56 17.13 13.47
CA CYS A 9 8.87 16.41 12.43
C CYS A 9 9.01 14.90 12.61
N VAL A 10 7.94 14.16 12.32
CA VAL A 10 7.91 12.69 12.20
C VAL A 10 7.30 12.34 10.85
N THR A 11 7.98 11.47 10.10
CA THR A 11 7.43 10.87 8.88
C THR A 11 6.99 9.45 9.16
N ILE A 12 5.80 9.08 8.74
CA ILE A 12 5.19 7.78 9.03
C ILE A 12 4.83 7.09 7.72
N ASP A 13 5.10 5.80 7.63
CA ASP A 13 4.50 4.93 6.62
C ASP A 13 3.00 4.71 6.91
N VAL A 14 2.23 4.21 5.95
CA VAL A 14 0.77 4.04 6.10
C VAL A 14 0.41 2.60 6.39
N THR A 15 0.58 1.71 5.42
CA THR A 15 0.12 0.33 5.52
C THR A 15 1.03 -0.47 6.43
N GLY A 16 0.45 -1.21 7.38
CA GLY A 16 1.19 -1.88 8.45
C GLY A 16 1.73 -0.95 9.53
N THR A 17 1.35 0.35 9.52
CA THR A 17 1.73 1.32 10.57
C THR A 17 0.53 2.09 11.12
N LEU A 18 -0.25 2.74 10.24
CA LEU A 18 -1.47 3.46 10.61
C LEU A 18 -2.74 2.67 10.26
N ILE A 19 -2.66 1.82 9.25
CA ILE A 19 -3.78 1.00 8.79
C ILE A 19 -3.32 -0.42 8.50
N ALA A 20 -4.23 -1.37 8.60
CA ALA A 20 -4.07 -2.75 8.15
C ALA A 20 -5.12 -3.09 7.09
N TYR A 21 -4.84 -4.12 6.29
CA TYR A 21 -5.87 -4.74 5.46
C TYR A 21 -6.87 -5.48 6.35
N LYS A 22 -8.15 -5.41 5.99
CA LYS A 22 -9.20 -6.27 6.55
C LYS A 22 -9.19 -7.58 5.77
N GLY A 23 -9.25 -8.72 6.46
CA GLY A 23 -9.27 -10.03 5.81
C GLY A 23 -8.02 -10.28 4.96
N GLU A 24 -8.16 -11.21 4.03
CA GLU A 24 -7.07 -11.66 3.16
C GLU A 24 -7.24 -11.12 1.74
N LEU A 25 -6.14 -11.07 0.98
CA LEU A 25 -6.20 -10.68 -0.44
C LEU A 25 -7.21 -11.54 -1.22
N GLY A 26 -7.26 -12.84 -0.90
CA GLY A 26 -8.17 -13.80 -1.52
C GLY A 26 -9.65 -13.44 -1.37
N ASP A 27 -10.04 -12.80 -0.27
CA ASP A 27 -11.43 -12.36 -0.06
C ASP A 27 -11.89 -11.40 -1.15
N TYR A 28 -11.07 -10.40 -1.47
CA TYR A 28 -11.41 -9.38 -2.45
C TYR A 28 -11.44 -9.93 -3.88
N TYR A 29 -10.54 -10.87 -4.20
CA TYR A 29 -10.49 -11.52 -5.50
C TYR A 29 -11.66 -12.49 -5.67
N CYS A 30 -11.99 -13.24 -4.62
CA CYS A 30 -13.15 -14.13 -4.60
C CYS A 30 -14.46 -13.36 -4.71
N MET A 31 -14.62 -12.29 -3.94
CA MET A 31 -15.81 -11.43 -4.04
C MET A 31 -15.94 -10.81 -5.44
N ALA A 32 -14.84 -10.39 -6.05
CA ALA A 32 -14.84 -9.85 -7.41
C ALA A 32 -15.23 -10.90 -8.46
N ALA A 33 -14.65 -12.10 -8.40
CA ALA A 33 -15.00 -13.21 -9.29
C ALA A 33 -16.47 -13.62 -9.14
N LYS A 34 -16.95 -13.82 -7.91
CA LYS A 34 -18.35 -14.16 -7.64
C LYS A 34 -19.33 -13.10 -8.14
N SER A 35 -18.96 -11.81 -8.07
CA SER A 35 -19.83 -10.72 -8.51
C SER A 35 -20.13 -10.72 -10.03
N VAL A 36 -19.33 -11.45 -10.81
CA VAL A 36 -19.51 -11.61 -12.25
C VAL A 36 -19.94 -13.03 -12.64
N GLY A 37 -20.34 -13.86 -11.66
CA GLY A 37 -20.82 -15.22 -11.88
C GLY A 37 -19.72 -16.29 -11.97
N LEU A 38 -18.46 -15.95 -11.66
CA LEU A 38 -17.36 -16.92 -11.63
C LEU A 38 -17.23 -17.61 -10.26
N PRO A 39 -16.65 -18.82 -10.21
CA PRO A 39 -16.30 -19.45 -8.95
C PRO A 39 -15.23 -18.64 -8.21
N CYS A 40 -15.20 -18.83 -6.90
CA CYS A 40 -14.13 -18.31 -6.05
C CYS A 40 -12.79 -18.92 -6.50
N PRO A 41 -11.76 -18.11 -6.81
CA PRO A 41 -10.43 -18.63 -7.03
C PRO A 41 -9.83 -19.09 -5.69
N ASP A 42 -8.87 -19.99 -5.76
CA ASP A 42 -8.17 -20.51 -4.59
C ASP A 42 -7.34 -19.40 -3.92
N TYR A 43 -7.52 -19.25 -2.61
CA TYR A 43 -6.95 -18.15 -1.85
C TYR A 43 -5.41 -18.20 -1.84
N LYS A 44 -4.85 -19.39 -1.63
CA LYS A 44 -3.41 -19.58 -1.53
C LYS A 44 -2.73 -19.34 -2.88
N ARG A 45 -3.26 -19.93 -3.96
CA ARG A 45 -2.76 -19.72 -5.32
C ARG A 45 -2.84 -18.26 -5.74
N MET A 46 -3.94 -17.56 -5.41
CA MET A 46 -4.06 -16.14 -5.70
C MET A 46 -3.08 -15.29 -4.90
N HIS A 47 -2.84 -15.60 -3.63
CA HIS A 47 -1.86 -14.91 -2.80
C HIS A 47 -0.44 -15.07 -3.36
N GLU A 48 -0.04 -16.30 -3.68
CA GLU A 48 1.26 -16.62 -4.27
C GLU A 48 1.43 -15.98 -5.66
N GLY A 49 0.39 -16.08 -6.51
CA GLY A 49 0.34 -15.47 -7.82
C GLY A 49 0.50 -13.95 -7.76
N PHE A 50 -0.20 -13.29 -6.83
CA PHE A 50 -0.06 -11.86 -6.60
C PHE A 50 1.32 -11.47 -6.09
N LYS A 51 1.88 -12.19 -5.12
CA LYS A 51 3.23 -11.92 -4.61
C LYS A 51 4.27 -11.98 -5.73
N SER A 52 4.17 -12.98 -6.61
CA SER A 52 5.06 -13.10 -7.77
C SER A 52 4.84 -11.98 -8.79
N ALA A 53 3.58 -11.73 -9.21
CA ALA A 53 3.26 -10.69 -10.19
C ALA A 53 3.64 -9.29 -9.71
N TYR A 54 3.38 -8.97 -8.43
CA TYR A 54 3.77 -7.70 -7.83
C TYR A 54 5.29 -7.52 -7.81
N THR A 55 6.02 -8.58 -7.43
CA THR A 55 7.50 -8.56 -7.43
C THR A 55 8.05 -8.29 -8.83
N ASP A 56 7.50 -8.95 -9.84
CA ASP A 56 7.90 -8.76 -11.24
C ASP A 56 7.58 -7.34 -11.73
N MET A 57 6.38 -6.84 -11.44
CA MET A 57 5.96 -5.48 -11.81
C MET A 57 6.77 -4.40 -11.08
N ALA A 58 7.06 -4.57 -9.80
CA ALA A 58 7.85 -3.62 -9.03
C ALA A 58 9.32 -3.59 -9.49
N LYS A 59 9.85 -4.73 -9.97
CA LYS A 59 11.20 -4.83 -10.55
C LYS A 59 11.30 -4.13 -11.90
N HIS A 60 10.35 -4.36 -12.81
CA HIS A 60 10.39 -3.81 -14.18
C HIS A 60 9.87 -2.37 -14.26
N TYR A 61 8.84 -2.06 -13.46
CA TYR A 61 8.14 -0.78 -13.45
C TYR A 61 8.05 -0.25 -12.00
N PRO A 62 9.17 0.12 -11.38
CA PRO A 62 9.18 0.59 -10.00
C PRO A 62 8.31 1.85 -9.81
N CYS A 63 7.87 2.09 -8.58
CA CYS A 63 7.03 3.25 -8.22
C CYS A 63 5.77 3.33 -9.09
N PHE A 64 5.10 2.20 -9.28
CA PHE A 64 3.91 2.07 -10.13
C PHE A 64 4.11 2.58 -11.56
N GLY A 65 5.32 2.41 -12.11
CA GLY A 65 5.65 2.76 -13.49
C GLY A 65 5.88 4.24 -13.76
N HIS A 66 6.14 5.05 -12.71
CA HIS A 66 6.37 6.50 -12.83
C HIS A 66 7.42 6.87 -13.90
N ALA A 67 8.59 6.22 -13.88
CA ALA A 67 9.67 6.51 -14.83
C ALA A 67 9.30 6.15 -16.28
N ALA A 68 8.46 5.13 -16.46
CA ALA A 68 7.94 4.70 -17.75
C ALA A 68 6.72 5.52 -18.21
N LYS A 69 6.29 6.53 -17.44
CA LYS A 69 5.03 7.27 -17.66
C LYS A 69 3.81 6.34 -17.81
N MET A 70 3.86 5.18 -17.16
CA MET A 70 2.77 4.21 -17.17
C MET A 70 1.65 4.72 -16.26
N PRO A 71 0.38 4.75 -16.72
CA PRO A 71 -0.73 5.06 -15.84
C PRO A 71 -0.84 4.05 -14.70
N ASN A 72 -1.10 4.52 -13.48
CA ASN A 72 -1.17 3.66 -12.29
C ASN A 72 -2.21 2.53 -12.44
N ILE A 73 -3.37 2.83 -13.04
CA ILE A 73 -4.39 1.83 -13.35
C ILE A 73 -3.88 0.74 -14.30
N VAL A 74 -3.02 1.07 -15.26
CA VAL A 74 -2.42 0.10 -16.19
C VAL A 74 -1.44 -0.79 -15.44
N TRP A 75 -0.62 -0.21 -14.57
CA TRP A 75 0.30 -0.97 -13.72
C TRP A 75 -0.45 -2.01 -12.89
N TRP A 76 -1.52 -1.59 -12.20
CA TRP A 76 -2.34 -2.52 -11.41
C TRP A 76 -3.12 -3.51 -12.27
N LYS A 77 -3.64 -3.10 -13.44
CA LYS A 77 -4.33 -4.02 -14.36
C LYS A 77 -3.39 -5.14 -14.81
N SER A 78 -2.17 -4.81 -15.20
CA SER A 78 -1.14 -5.78 -15.56
C SER A 78 -0.78 -6.69 -14.39
N CYS A 79 -0.55 -6.13 -13.20
CA CYS A 79 -0.24 -6.91 -12.00
C CYS A 79 -1.36 -7.90 -11.65
N VAL A 80 -2.62 -7.44 -11.60
CA VAL A 80 -3.77 -8.28 -11.25
C VAL A 80 -3.98 -9.37 -12.30
N ARG A 81 -3.81 -9.06 -13.59
CA ARG A 81 -3.92 -10.07 -14.65
C ARG A 81 -2.89 -11.18 -14.48
N ASP A 82 -1.63 -10.78 -14.34
CA ASP A 82 -0.53 -11.72 -14.17
C ASP A 82 -0.68 -12.55 -12.88
N SER A 83 -1.30 -11.97 -11.85
CA SER A 83 -1.65 -12.70 -10.62
C SER A 83 -2.62 -13.86 -10.90
N PHE A 84 -3.67 -13.64 -11.70
CA PHE A 84 -4.61 -14.70 -12.09
C PHE A 84 -3.92 -15.77 -12.95
N VAL A 85 -3.12 -15.34 -13.93
CA VAL A 85 -2.37 -16.26 -14.82
C VAL A 85 -1.42 -17.15 -14.03
N LYS A 86 -0.61 -16.57 -13.14
CA LYS A 86 0.30 -17.32 -12.25
C LYS A 86 -0.44 -18.21 -11.25
N ALA A 87 -1.61 -17.78 -10.82
CA ALA A 87 -2.51 -18.61 -10.01
C ALA A 87 -3.21 -19.70 -10.85
N GLY A 88 -2.99 -19.79 -12.17
CA GLY A 88 -3.55 -20.79 -13.07
C GLY A 88 -5.03 -20.56 -13.43
N TYR A 89 -5.46 -19.31 -13.46
CA TYR A 89 -6.74 -18.85 -13.97
C TYR A 89 -6.53 -18.03 -15.24
N ASP A 90 -7.23 -18.39 -16.30
CA ASP A 90 -7.22 -17.65 -17.56
C ASP A 90 -8.64 -17.17 -17.86
N TYR A 91 -8.83 -15.86 -17.88
CA TYR A 91 -10.10 -15.21 -18.17
C TYR A 91 -9.97 -14.44 -19.48
N ASP A 92 -11.01 -14.50 -20.31
CA ASP A 92 -11.11 -13.63 -21.49
C ASP A 92 -11.08 -12.14 -21.08
N GLU A 93 -10.75 -11.26 -22.03
CA GLU A 93 -10.58 -9.84 -21.75
C GLU A 93 -11.82 -9.20 -21.12
N GLU A 94 -13.01 -9.56 -21.58
CA GLU A 94 -14.25 -8.94 -21.10
C GLU A 94 -14.54 -9.34 -19.65
N THR A 95 -14.39 -10.64 -19.34
CA THR A 95 -14.56 -11.17 -18.00
C THR A 95 -13.51 -10.62 -17.05
N PHE A 96 -12.24 -10.63 -17.46
CA PHE A 96 -11.14 -10.07 -16.68
C PHE A 96 -11.36 -8.59 -16.36
N GLU A 97 -11.78 -7.79 -17.34
CA GLU A 97 -12.03 -6.36 -17.16
C GLU A 97 -13.11 -6.09 -16.09
N LYS A 98 -14.18 -6.88 -16.07
CA LYS A 98 -15.24 -6.77 -15.04
C LYS A 98 -14.70 -7.10 -13.65
N VAL A 99 -13.93 -8.19 -13.52
CA VAL A 99 -13.28 -8.58 -12.26
C VAL A 99 -12.29 -7.52 -11.79
N PHE A 100 -11.41 -7.05 -12.69
CA PHE A 100 -10.40 -6.05 -12.39
C PHE A 100 -11.04 -4.74 -11.91
N ARG A 101 -12.08 -4.24 -12.57
CA ARG A 101 -12.78 -3.03 -12.13
C ARG A 101 -13.30 -3.16 -10.70
N ARG A 102 -13.83 -4.33 -10.32
CA ARG A 102 -14.33 -4.56 -8.96
C ARG A 102 -13.20 -4.58 -7.93
N ILE A 103 -12.08 -5.24 -8.24
CA ILE A 103 -10.88 -5.26 -7.39
C ILE A 103 -10.32 -3.84 -7.25
N TYR A 104 -10.06 -3.17 -8.38
CA TYR A 104 -9.47 -1.84 -8.42
C TYR A 104 -10.32 -0.79 -7.72
N SER A 105 -11.66 -0.89 -7.82
CA SER A 105 -12.59 -0.02 -7.09
C SER A 105 -12.56 -0.31 -5.58
N THR A 106 -12.48 -1.58 -5.17
CA THR A 106 -12.46 -1.94 -3.75
C THR A 106 -11.21 -1.37 -3.07
N PHE A 107 -10.02 -1.61 -3.64
CA PHE A 107 -8.75 -1.08 -3.12
C PHE A 107 -8.60 0.43 -3.30
N GLY A 108 -9.45 1.07 -4.11
CA GLY A 108 -9.57 2.52 -4.21
C GLY A 108 -10.41 3.19 -3.14
N SER A 109 -10.99 2.42 -2.22
CA SER A 109 -11.89 2.91 -1.18
C SER A 109 -11.33 2.62 0.21
N SER A 110 -12.00 3.07 1.28
CA SER A 110 -11.68 2.67 2.65
C SER A 110 -12.13 1.25 3.02
N ALA A 111 -12.92 0.59 2.16
CA ALA A 111 -13.55 -0.69 2.46
C ALA A 111 -12.55 -1.77 2.91
N PRO A 112 -11.38 -1.97 2.25
CA PRO A 112 -10.47 -3.04 2.61
C PRO A 112 -9.49 -2.67 3.73
N TYR A 113 -9.64 -1.48 4.32
CA TYR A 113 -8.69 -0.97 5.30
C TYR A 113 -9.35 -0.80 6.68
N THR A 114 -8.60 -1.11 7.72
CA THR A 114 -8.93 -0.80 9.11
C THR A 114 -7.81 0.02 9.74
N LEU A 115 -8.15 0.90 10.67
CA LEU A 115 -7.17 1.61 11.49
C LEU A 115 -6.61 0.69 12.56
N PHE A 116 -5.35 0.87 12.93
CA PHE A 116 -4.90 0.37 14.23
C PHE A 116 -5.51 1.24 15.35
N PRO A 117 -5.88 0.66 16.50
CA PRO A 117 -6.54 1.39 17.58
C PRO A 117 -5.75 2.61 18.09
N ASP A 118 -4.42 2.55 18.01
CA ASP A 118 -3.48 3.55 18.48
C ASP A 118 -3.12 4.61 17.43
N SER A 119 -3.50 4.43 16.16
CA SER A 119 -3.13 5.34 15.07
C SER A 119 -3.62 6.76 15.27
N GLN A 120 -4.91 6.94 15.56
CA GLN A 120 -5.43 8.28 15.82
C GLN A 120 -4.94 8.87 17.16
N PRO A 121 -4.93 8.12 18.29
CA PRO A 121 -4.30 8.59 19.52
C PRO A 121 -2.87 9.10 19.32
N PHE A 122 -2.04 8.34 18.58
CA PHE A 122 -0.65 8.69 18.30
C PHE A 122 -0.53 10.00 17.51
N LEU A 123 -1.29 10.14 16.43
CA LEU A 123 -1.29 11.36 15.60
C LEU A 123 -1.78 12.58 16.37
N ARG A 124 -2.80 12.42 17.21
CA ARG A 124 -3.28 13.49 18.10
C ARG A 124 -2.23 13.88 19.13
N TRP A 125 -1.51 12.91 19.68
CA TRP A 125 -0.45 13.16 20.64
C TRP A 125 0.71 13.93 20.01
N LEU A 126 1.22 13.52 18.84
CA LEU A 126 2.27 14.25 18.12
C LEU A 126 1.89 15.72 17.87
N ARG A 127 0.65 15.95 17.44
CA ARG A 127 0.13 17.31 17.25
C ARG A 127 0.12 18.13 18.54
N LYS A 128 -0.32 17.53 19.65
CA LYS A 128 -0.35 18.20 20.96
C LYS A 128 1.05 18.62 21.39
N GLU A 129 2.07 17.82 21.07
CA GLU A 129 3.48 18.11 21.33
C GLU A 129 4.08 19.12 20.32
N GLY A 130 3.30 19.68 19.40
CA GLY A 130 3.77 20.61 18.38
C GLY A 130 4.64 19.97 17.30
N VAL A 131 4.63 18.63 17.19
CA VAL A 131 5.41 17.88 16.21
C VAL A 131 4.64 17.82 14.89
N THR A 132 5.30 18.22 13.81
CA THR A 132 4.74 18.11 12.46
C THR A 132 4.70 16.64 12.03
N VAL A 133 3.59 16.18 11.45
CA VAL A 133 3.49 14.81 10.93
C VAL A 133 3.45 14.83 9.41
N GLY A 134 4.38 14.10 8.81
CA GLY A 134 4.41 13.76 7.40
C GLY A 134 4.07 12.29 7.16
N ILE A 135 3.58 11.97 5.97
CA ILE A 135 3.51 10.57 5.50
C ILE A 135 4.53 10.35 4.38
N VAL A 136 5.23 9.23 4.45
CA VAL A 136 6.13 8.72 3.42
C VAL A 136 5.81 7.24 3.24
N SER A 137 5.18 6.89 2.11
CA SER A 137 4.72 5.52 1.85
C SER A 137 4.82 5.20 0.37
N ASP A 138 5.21 3.96 0.04
CA ASP A 138 5.14 3.42 -1.31
C ASP A 138 3.73 2.91 -1.60
N ALA A 139 2.80 3.87 -1.64
CA ALA A 139 1.37 3.62 -1.78
C ALA A 139 0.79 4.31 -3.00
N GLU A 140 -0.38 3.84 -3.43
CA GLU A 140 -1.11 4.46 -4.54
C GLU A 140 -1.58 5.87 -4.16
N TYR A 141 -1.65 6.77 -5.15
CA TYR A 141 -2.06 8.17 -4.98
C TYR A 141 -3.42 8.35 -4.26
N ARG A 142 -4.35 7.40 -4.41
CA ARG A 142 -5.68 7.40 -3.74
C ARG A 142 -5.59 7.37 -2.22
N TYR A 143 -4.44 7.02 -1.65
CA TYR A 143 -4.22 7.11 -0.20
C TYR A 143 -4.45 8.54 0.31
N LYS A 144 -3.93 9.53 -0.42
CA LYS A 144 -4.00 10.93 -0.02
C LYS A 144 -5.41 11.49 -0.03
N ASP A 145 -6.07 11.33 -1.17
CA ASP A 145 -7.28 12.09 -1.46
C ASP A 145 -8.55 11.30 -1.12
N VAL A 146 -8.45 9.98 -0.94
CA VAL A 146 -9.62 9.10 -0.75
C VAL A 146 -9.51 8.28 0.54
N ILE A 147 -8.48 7.44 0.67
CA ILE A 147 -8.47 6.38 1.70
C ILE A 147 -8.21 6.97 3.09
N LEU A 148 -7.14 7.76 3.27
CA LEU A 148 -6.83 8.37 4.56
C LEU A 148 -7.94 9.32 5.04
N PRO A 149 -8.51 10.18 4.17
CA PRO A 149 -9.65 11.00 4.57
C PRO A 149 -10.88 10.19 5.00
N ALA A 150 -11.20 9.13 4.27
CA ALA A 150 -12.34 8.26 4.59
C ALA A 150 -12.15 7.47 5.90
N LEU A 151 -10.90 7.30 6.35
CA LEU A 151 -10.55 6.71 7.64
C LEU A 151 -10.38 7.77 8.75
N GLY A 152 -10.66 9.05 8.49
CA GLY A 152 -10.52 10.12 9.48
C GLY A 152 -9.07 10.51 9.78
N LEU A 153 -8.12 10.16 8.92
CA LEU A 153 -6.69 10.51 9.01
C LEU A 153 -6.36 11.80 8.24
N ASN A 154 -7.28 12.76 8.23
CA ASN A 154 -7.24 14.02 7.47
C ASN A 154 -6.18 15.01 7.98
N GLN A 155 -5.42 14.60 8.98
CA GLN A 155 -4.67 15.45 9.91
C GLN A 155 -3.17 15.44 9.65
N VAL A 156 -2.74 14.81 8.56
CA VAL A 156 -1.34 14.56 8.24
C VAL A 156 -0.96 15.29 6.96
N TYR A 157 0.17 16.00 6.97
CA TYR A 157 0.70 16.64 5.77
C TYR A 157 1.30 15.56 4.88
N LEU A 158 0.57 15.15 3.85
CA LEU A 158 0.99 14.04 3.01
C LEU A 158 1.79 14.50 1.79
N SER A 159 3.04 14.06 1.77
CA SER A 159 3.99 14.11 0.66
C SER A 159 4.17 12.68 0.15
N VAL A 160 3.27 12.21 -0.74
CA VAL A 160 3.42 10.91 -1.43
C VAL A 160 4.63 11.02 -2.35
N PHE A 161 5.76 10.37 -2.02
CA PHE A 161 6.94 10.40 -2.89
C PHE A 161 7.65 9.05 -2.99
N SER A 162 7.97 8.73 -4.25
CA SER A 162 8.80 7.63 -4.74
C SER A 162 10.17 7.53 -4.05
N PRO A 163 10.81 6.34 -4.01
CA PRO A 163 12.16 6.10 -3.48
C PRO A 163 13.28 7.04 -3.96
N ARG A 164 13.09 7.86 -5.01
CA ARG A 164 14.09 8.86 -5.43
C ARG A 164 14.19 10.09 -4.51
N VAL A 165 13.21 10.36 -3.64
CA VAL A 165 13.24 11.54 -2.74
C VAL A 165 14.06 11.30 -1.47
N PHE A 166 14.55 10.08 -1.23
CA PHE A 166 15.52 9.80 -0.18
C PHE A 166 16.81 10.63 -0.29
N VAL A 167 17.10 11.21 -1.46
CA VAL A 167 18.34 11.96 -1.73
C VAL A 167 18.18 13.48 -1.58
N SER A 168 16.96 14.03 -1.59
CA SER A 168 16.75 15.48 -1.77
C SER A 168 16.01 16.22 -0.64
N LEU A 169 15.60 15.55 0.44
CA LEU A 169 15.19 16.29 1.64
C LEU A 169 16.45 16.92 2.26
N PRO A 170 16.47 18.24 2.51
CA PRO A 170 17.61 18.87 3.15
C PRO A 170 17.75 18.28 4.56
N VAL A 171 18.71 17.38 4.72
CA VAL A 171 19.12 16.80 6.00
C VAL A 171 19.79 17.89 6.81
N ARG A 172 18.99 18.76 7.43
CA ARG A 172 19.43 19.63 8.53
C ARG A 172 18.50 19.37 9.72
N ASN A 173 18.87 18.34 10.47
CA ASN A 173 18.38 17.99 11.82
C ASN A 173 17.01 17.29 11.94
N SER A 174 16.62 16.44 11.01
CA SER A 174 15.54 15.45 11.24
C SER A 174 16.15 14.07 11.47
N VAL A 175 15.93 13.51 12.65
CA VAL A 175 16.23 12.10 12.96
C VAL A 175 15.33 11.24 12.07
N VAL A 176 15.87 10.76 10.96
CA VAL A 176 15.25 9.75 10.09
C VAL A 176 15.68 8.41 10.65
N THR A 177 14.84 7.82 11.50
CA THR A 177 15.00 6.42 11.92
C THR A 177 13.71 5.70 11.59
N SER A 178 13.82 4.53 10.96
CA SER A 178 12.74 3.61 10.54
C SER A 178 12.25 3.70 9.08
N LEU A 179 13.15 3.57 8.11
CA LEU A 179 12.75 3.12 6.75
C LEU A 179 13.75 2.13 6.15
N VAL A 180 15.04 2.23 6.47
CA VAL A 180 16.08 1.28 6.01
C VAL A 180 15.91 -0.12 6.65
N GLU A 181 15.51 -0.19 7.92
CA GLU A 181 15.30 -1.48 8.60
C GLU A 181 14.07 -2.25 8.10
N LYS A 182 13.00 -1.57 7.63
CA LYS A 182 11.77 -2.23 7.16
C LYS A 182 11.94 -2.96 5.83
N LEU A 183 12.83 -2.49 4.94
CA LEU A 183 13.14 -3.18 3.68
C LEU A 183 13.97 -4.44 3.91
N GLU A 184 14.86 -4.44 4.90
CA GLU A 184 15.55 -5.65 5.37
C GLU A 184 14.58 -6.59 6.10
N TRP A 185 13.62 -6.06 6.88
CA TRP A 185 12.59 -6.87 7.55
C TRP A 185 11.63 -7.57 6.58
N TYR A 186 11.16 -6.90 5.52
CA TYR A 186 10.33 -7.55 4.48
C TYR A 186 11.12 -8.59 3.67
N ARG A 187 12.44 -8.41 3.52
CA ARG A 187 13.32 -9.44 2.95
C ARG A 187 13.53 -10.62 3.91
N ALA A 188 13.58 -10.38 5.22
CA ALA A 188 13.73 -11.42 6.24
C ALA A 188 12.44 -12.24 6.44
N VAL A 189 11.28 -11.59 6.57
CA VAL A 189 9.98 -12.28 6.75
C VAL A 189 9.55 -13.07 5.52
N ALA A 190 9.98 -12.66 4.31
CA ALA A 190 9.76 -13.45 3.10
C ALA A 190 10.62 -14.73 3.01
N VAL A 191 11.60 -14.91 3.90
CA VAL A 191 12.54 -16.03 3.92
C VAL A 191 12.33 -16.96 5.14
N GLU A 192 11.56 -16.55 6.16
CA GLU A 192 11.54 -17.24 7.46
C GLU A 192 10.24 -17.95 7.90
N ASP A 193 9.23 -18.08 7.05
CA ASP A 193 8.15 -19.05 7.28
C ASP A 193 8.36 -20.31 6.41
N ARG A 194 9.13 -21.26 6.95
CA ARG A 194 9.12 -22.68 6.59
C ARG A 194 8.15 -23.44 7.47
#